data_AF-A0A518EUT6-F1
#
_entry.id   AF-A0A518EUT6-F1
#
_cell.length_a   1.000
_cell.length_b   1.000
_cell.length_c   1.000
_cell.angle_alpha   90.00
_cell.angle_beta   90.00
_cell.angle_gamma   90.00
#
_symmetry.space_group_name_H-M   'P 1'
#
loop_
_entity.id
_entity.type
_entity.pdbx_description
1 polymer ?
#
loop_
_entity_poly.entity_id
_entity_poly.type
_entity_poly.pdbx_seq_one_letter_code
_entity_poly.pdbx_strand_id
1 'polypeptide(L)'
;MFDFVDHIWSDLHPILSHFPIALLFFGGALAVASRRWPDLTRFAVLVLVTGAVSTLPSVISGLVAHFPYEESSLHGAVEQHQLLAFGTTLLFLILGTWAWRTRHKPVPGVSTGPFLAVLAVGLILLTVVGGTGGELVYGHGIGVRGVNPLLDATQP
;
A
#
# COMPACT_ATOMS: atom_id res chain seq x y z
N MET A 1 5.90 29.21 -2.21
CA MET A 1 7.16 28.45 -2.52
C MET A 1 7.44 27.37 -1.46
N PHE A 2 6.90 27.47 -0.26
CA PHE A 2 6.97 26.40 0.75
C PHE A 2 5.60 25.94 1.26
N ASP A 3 4.53 26.13 0.47
CA ASP A 3 3.18 25.65 0.77
C ASP A 3 3.18 24.12 1.01
N PHE A 4 4.14 23.41 0.42
CA PHE A 4 4.41 22.00 0.72
C PHE A 4 4.71 21.73 2.20
N VAL A 5 5.45 22.60 2.88
CA VAL A 5 5.79 22.43 4.31
C VAL A 5 4.56 22.55 5.18
N ASP A 6 3.67 23.48 4.83
CA ASP A 6 2.41 23.72 5.57
C ASP A 6 1.44 22.53 5.45
N HIS A 7 1.53 21.79 4.34
CA HIS A 7 0.64 20.67 4.01
C HIS A 7 1.33 19.31 4.03
N ILE A 8 2.57 19.25 4.52
CA ILE A 8 3.39 18.04 4.43
C ILE A 8 2.67 16.85 5.04
N TRP A 9 1.90 17.06 6.11
CA TRP A 9 1.15 16.02 6.81
C TRP A 9 0.02 15.40 5.98
N SER A 10 -0.68 16.20 5.18
CA SER A 10 -1.71 15.72 4.26
C SER A 10 -1.14 15.07 3.00
N ASP A 11 0.03 15.52 2.55
CA ASP A 11 0.66 15.05 1.30
C ASP A 11 1.55 13.82 1.55
N LEU A 12 1.86 13.54 2.83
CA LEU A 12 2.73 12.43 3.24
C LEU A 12 2.13 11.06 2.91
N HIS A 13 0.81 10.91 3.03
CA HIS A 13 0.17 9.61 2.83
C HIS A 13 0.32 9.07 1.40
N PRO A 14 0.03 9.84 0.33
CA PRO A 14 0.33 9.42 -1.02
C PRO A 14 1.81 9.08 -1.23
N ILE A 15 2.74 9.91 -0.73
CA ILE A 15 4.19 9.68 -0.87
C ILE A 15 4.58 8.34 -0.23
N LEU A 16 4.17 8.09 1.01
CA LEU A 16 4.52 6.88 1.75
C LEU A 16 3.85 5.62 1.20
N SER A 17 2.69 5.75 0.54
CA SER A 17 1.95 4.62 -0.01
C SER A 17 2.60 4.01 -1.26
N HIS A 18 3.49 4.73 -1.96
CA HIS A 18 4.23 4.18 -3.09
C HIS A 18 5.21 3.07 -2.68
N PHE A 19 5.80 3.15 -1.49
CA PHE A 19 6.78 2.18 -1.00
C PHE A 19 6.18 0.77 -0.83
N PRO A 20 5.11 0.55 -0.04
CA PRO A 20 4.53 -0.77 0.10
C PRO A 20 4.02 -1.29 -1.24
N ILE A 21 3.42 -0.45 -2.09
CA ILE A 21 2.96 -0.87 -3.43
C ILE A 21 4.15 -1.41 -4.25
N ALA A 22 5.16 -0.59 -4.49
CA ALA A 22 6.29 -0.98 -5.34
C ALA A 22 7.06 -2.19 -4.77
N LEU A 23 7.38 -2.18 -3.47
CA LEU A 23 8.16 -3.23 -2.83
C LEU A 23 7.41 -4.55 -2.75
N LEU A 24 6.10 -4.56 -2.45
CA LEU A 24 5.35 -5.81 -2.33
C LEU A 24 5.12 -6.46 -3.69
N PHE A 25 4.82 -5.69 -4.73
CA PHE A 25 4.75 -6.23 -6.10
C PHE A 25 6.10 -6.77 -6.58
N PHE A 26 7.17 -6.00 -6.39
CA PHE A 26 8.50 -6.42 -6.79
C PHE A 26 8.98 -7.64 -5.99
N GLY A 27 8.76 -7.65 -4.68
CA GLY A 27 9.03 -8.78 -3.79
C GLY A 27 8.25 -10.03 -4.18
N GLY A 28 6.99 -9.87 -4.60
CA GLY A 28 6.17 -10.95 -5.13
C GLY A 28 6.73 -11.54 -6.43
N ALA A 29 7.16 -10.68 -7.36
CA ALA A 29 7.83 -11.12 -8.59
C ALA A 29 9.13 -11.90 -8.29
N LEU A 30 9.94 -11.41 -7.34
CA LEU A 30 11.15 -12.09 -6.89
C LEU A 30 10.86 -13.44 -6.22
N ALA A 31 9.77 -13.55 -5.44
CA ALA A 31 9.35 -14.81 -4.81
C ALA A 31 8.91 -15.87 -5.84
N VAL A 32 8.27 -15.45 -6.93
CA VAL A 32 7.97 -16.35 -8.06
C VAL A 32 9.26 -16.75 -8.78
N ALA A 33 10.12 -15.77 -9.09
CA ALA A 33 11.39 -15.97 -9.79
C ALA A 33 12.35 -16.88 -8.99
N SER A 34 12.33 -16.82 -7.65
CA SER A 34 13.20 -17.63 -6.79
C SER A 34 12.91 -19.13 -6.87
N ARG A 35 11.74 -19.54 -7.40
CA ARG A 35 11.48 -20.96 -7.72
C ARG A 35 12.38 -21.50 -8.82
N ARG A 36 12.79 -20.65 -9.76
CA ARG A 36 13.68 -21.01 -10.87
C ARG A 36 15.13 -20.62 -10.60
N TRP A 37 15.34 -19.55 -9.84
CA TRP A 37 16.65 -19.00 -9.49
C TRP A 37 16.76 -18.83 -7.97
N PRO A 38 17.15 -19.89 -7.24
CA PRO A 38 17.18 -19.90 -5.77
C PRO A 38 17.99 -18.77 -5.13
N ASP A 39 19.01 -18.24 -5.83
CA ASP A 39 19.84 -17.12 -5.37
C ASP A 39 19.03 -15.84 -5.10
N LEU A 40 17.87 -15.68 -5.75
CA LEU A 40 16.96 -14.55 -5.53
C LEU A 40 16.18 -14.63 -4.22
N THR A 41 16.16 -15.79 -3.54
CA THR A 41 15.33 -16.00 -2.34
C THR A 41 15.63 -14.98 -1.25
N ARG A 42 16.91 -14.71 -0.97
CA ARG A 42 17.31 -13.75 0.07
C ARG A 42 16.82 -12.34 -0.26
N PHE A 43 16.89 -11.96 -1.53
CA PHE A 43 16.42 -10.68 -2.01
C PHE A 43 14.90 -10.59 -1.96
N ALA A 44 14.19 -11.64 -2.38
CA ALA A 44 12.73 -11.75 -2.26
C ALA A 44 12.26 -11.55 -0.81
N VAL A 45 12.89 -12.24 0.16
CA VAL A 45 12.58 -12.10 1.58
C VAL A 45 12.83 -10.67 2.06
N LEU A 46 13.98 -10.07 1.74
CA LEU A 46 14.32 -8.72 2.18
C LEU A 46 13.32 -7.69 1.63
N VAL A 47 13.01 -7.76 0.33
CA VAL A 47 12.08 -6.85 -0.34
C VAL A 47 10.65 -7.02 0.19
N LEU A 48 10.18 -8.26 0.41
CA LEU A 48 8.86 -8.50 0.99
C LEU A 48 8.75 -8.00 2.44
N VAL A 49 9.78 -8.21 3.25
CA VAL A 49 9.79 -7.74 4.65
C VAL A 49 9.84 -6.22 4.71
N THR A 50 10.69 -5.58 3.90
CA THR A 50 10.76 -4.12 3.83
C THR A 50 9.47 -3.50 3.30
N GLY A 51 8.87 -4.09 2.26
CA GLY A 51 7.55 -3.71 1.75
C GLY A 51 6.47 -3.85 2.82
N ALA A 52 6.43 -4.96 3.55
CA ALA A 52 5.49 -5.18 4.64
C ALA A 52 5.66 -4.14 5.76
N VAL A 53 6.88 -3.86 6.21
CA VAL A 53 7.13 -2.84 7.24
C VAL A 53 6.76 -1.43 6.75
N SER A 54 6.95 -1.13 5.47
CA SER A 54 6.60 0.17 4.89
C SER A 54 5.09 0.44 4.82
N THR A 55 4.24 -0.57 5.03
CA THR A 55 2.78 -0.35 5.20
C THR A 55 2.46 0.45 6.46
N LEU A 56 3.25 0.32 7.52
CA LEU A 56 3.02 1.00 8.79
C LEU A 56 3.05 2.54 8.66
N PRO A 57 4.11 3.16 8.11
CA PRO A 57 4.12 4.61 7.93
C PRO A 57 3.05 5.09 6.93
N SER A 58 2.70 4.30 5.92
CA SER A 58 1.58 4.61 5.00
C SER A 58 0.23 4.65 5.74
N VAL A 59 -0.07 3.66 6.59
CA VAL A 59 -1.29 3.64 7.41
C VAL A 59 -1.31 4.79 8.42
N ILE A 60 -0.21 5.02 9.13
CA ILE A 60 -0.14 6.10 10.14
C ILE A 60 -0.38 7.47 9.50
N SER A 61 0.27 7.75 8.37
CA SER A 61 0.03 9.00 7.63
C SER A 61 -1.38 9.08 7.06
N GLY A 62 -1.98 7.96 6.65
CA GLY A 62 -3.37 7.91 6.18
C GLY A 62 -4.38 8.28 7.25
N LEU A 63 -4.16 7.86 8.50
CA LEU A 63 -4.99 8.27 9.64
C LEU A 63 -4.92 9.77 9.89
N VAL A 64 -3.72 10.36 9.80
CA VAL A 64 -3.56 11.82 9.91
C VAL A 64 -4.29 12.54 8.77
N ALA A 65 -4.23 12.00 7.55
CA ALA A 65 -4.91 12.55 6.38
C ALA A 65 -6.45 12.41 6.44
N HIS A 66 -6.98 11.50 7.27
CA HIS A 66 -8.42 11.30 7.45
C HIS A 66 -9.05 12.39 8.34
N PHE A 67 -8.34 12.96 9.33
CA PHE A 67 -8.93 13.89 10.31
C PHE A 67 -9.83 15.00 9.73
N PRO A 68 -9.49 15.68 8.61
CA PRO A 68 -10.35 16.72 8.05
C PRO A 68 -11.70 16.22 7.50
N TYR A 69 -11.85 14.91 7.30
CA TYR A 69 -13.00 14.30 6.64
C TYR A 69 -13.92 13.53 7.59
N GLU A 70 -13.59 13.42 8.89
CA GLU A 70 -14.37 12.64 9.88
C GLU A 70 -15.83 13.09 9.97
N GLU A 71 -16.09 14.40 9.92
CA GLU A 71 -17.44 14.98 9.99
C GLU A 71 -18.00 15.38 8.61
N SER A 72 -17.36 14.91 7.53
CA SER A 72 -17.73 15.26 6.16
C SER A 72 -18.61 14.20 5.50
N SER A 73 -19.29 14.57 4.41
CA SER A 73 -20.01 13.60 3.55
C SER A 73 -19.08 12.54 2.92
N LEU A 74 -17.76 12.77 2.93
CA LEU A 74 -16.75 11.86 2.39
C LEU A 74 -16.27 10.82 3.42
N HIS A 75 -16.68 10.93 4.70
CA HIS A 75 -16.24 10.03 5.77
C HIS A 75 -16.40 8.56 5.41
N GLY A 76 -17.58 8.16 4.91
CA GLY A 76 -17.84 6.76 4.55
C GLY A 76 -16.95 6.22 3.42
N ALA A 77 -16.59 7.06 2.45
CA ALA A 77 -15.68 6.67 1.38
C ALA A 77 -14.24 6.48 1.90
N VAL A 78 -13.77 7.39 2.76
CA VAL A 78 -12.45 7.30 3.39
C VAL A 78 -12.37 6.09 4.34
N GLU A 79 -13.42 5.85 5.13
CA GLU A 79 -13.49 4.72 6.06
C GLU A 79 -13.40 3.37 5.33
N GLN A 80 -14.10 3.21 4.20
CA GLN A 80 -14.03 1.99 3.40
C GLN A 80 -12.61 1.71 2.89
N HIS A 81 -11.92 2.72 2.37
CA HIS A 81 -10.52 2.59 1.97
C HIS A 81 -9.62 2.24 3.16
N GLN A 82 -9.82 2.89 4.31
CA GLN A 82 -9.06 2.66 5.53
C GLN A 82 -9.21 1.22 6.05
N LEU A 83 -10.43 0.68 6.10
CA LEU A 83 -10.68 -0.69 6.54
C LEU A 83 -10.00 -1.72 5.63
N LEU A 84 -10.07 -1.51 4.31
CA LEU A 84 -9.35 -2.35 3.34
C LEU A 84 -7.82 -2.25 3.53
N ALA A 85 -7.30 -1.05 3.78
CA ALA A 85 -5.89 -0.82 4.03
C ALA A 85 -5.40 -1.51 5.31
N PHE A 86 -6.18 -1.51 6.39
CA PHE A 86 -5.86 -2.23 7.62
C PHE A 86 -5.78 -3.75 7.41
N GLY A 87 -6.79 -4.33 6.75
CA GLY A 87 -6.80 -5.77 6.46
C GLY A 87 -5.61 -6.18 5.58
N THR A 88 -5.32 -5.38 4.55
CA THR A 88 -4.20 -5.61 3.63
C THR A 88 -2.86 -5.47 4.36
N THR A 89 -2.71 -4.46 5.21
CA THR A 89 -1.53 -4.26 6.06
C THR A 89 -1.28 -5.45 6.96
N LEU A 90 -2.29 -5.91 7.70
CA LEU A 90 -2.17 -7.05 8.59
C LEU A 90 -1.73 -8.32 7.83
N LEU A 91 -2.32 -8.56 6.65
CA LEU A 91 -1.94 -9.69 5.79
C LEU A 91 -0.47 -9.62 5.37
N PHE A 92 0.02 -8.46 4.93
CA PHE A 92 1.41 -8.32 4.51
C PHE A 92 2.39 -8.38 5.69
N LEU A 93 2.03 -7.91 6.88
CA LEU A 93 2.85 -8.10 8.08
C LEU A 93 2.97 -9.60 8.45
N ILE A 94 1.88 -10.36 8.30
CA ILE A 94 1.90 -11.82 8.48
C ILE A 94 2.77 -12.48 7.41
N LEU A 95 2.62 -12.12 6.14
CA LEU A 95 3.45 -12.65 5.04
C LEU A 95 4.93 -12.31 5.20
N GLY A 96 5.27 -11.06 5.57
CA GLY A 96 6.63 -10.64 5.85
C GLY A 96 7.24 -11.41 7.02
N THR A 97 6.47 -11.61 8.10
CA THR A 97 6.88 -12.43 9.24
C THR A 97 7.09 -13.90 8.84
N TRP A 98 6.20 -14.46 8.01
CA TRP A 98 6.33 -15.82 7.49
C TRP A 98 7.57 -15.98 6.62
N ALA A 99 7.79 -15.04 5.68
CA ALA A 99 8.99 -15.00 4.83
C ALA A 99 10.27 -14.96 5.68
N TRP A 100 10.32 -14.07 6.68
CA TRP A 100 11.47 -13.93 7.57
C TRP A 100 11.73 -15.20 8.40
N ARG A 101 10.71 -15.75 9.07
CA ARG A 101 10.87 -16.92 9.94
C ARG A 101 11.28 -18.18 9.19
N THR A 102 10.96 -18.27 7.89
CA THR A 102 11.25 -19.44 7.07
C THR A 102 12.49 -19.30 6.20
N ARG A 103 13.15 -18.14 6.19
CA ARG A 103 14.29 -17.83 5.29
C ARG A 103 15.50 -18.76 5.42
N HIS A 104 15.67 -19.42 6.58
CA HIS A 104 16.76 -20.36 6.84
C HIS A 104 16.35 -21.83 6.69
N LYS A 105 15.09 -22.11 6.35
CA LYS A 105 14.62 -23.47 6.11
C LYS A 105 15.21 -24.00 4.79
N PRO A 106 15.37 -25.33 4.65
CA PRO A 106 15.84 -25.94 3.39
C PRO A 106 15.00 -25.53 2.17
N VAL A 107 13.68 -25.40 2.38
CA VAL A 107 12.76 -24.76 1.44
C VAL A 107 12.21 -23.51 2.11
N PRO A 108 12.71 -22.31 1.73
CA PRO A 108 12.20 -21.05 2.24
C PRO A 108 10.72 -20.86 1.92
N GLY A 109 9.95 -20.29 2.85
CA GLY A 109 8.50 -20.14 2.72
C GLY A 109 8.11 -19.41 1.44
N VAL A 110 8.87 -18.37 1.06
CA VAL A 110 8.66 -17.57 -0.17
C VAL A 110 8.60 -18.39 -1.46
N SER A 111 9.25 -19.56 -1.49
CA SER A 111 9.30 -20.43 -2.67
C SER A 111 8.23 -21.54 -2.64
N THR A 112 7.39 -21.59 -1.60
CA THR A 112 6.35 -22.63 -1.42
C THR A 112 5.03 -22.23 -2.07
N GLY A 113 4.29 -23.22 -2.59
CA GLY A 113 2.96 -23.01 -3.17
C GLY A 113 1.96 -22.28 -2.25
N PRO A 114 1.82 -22.68 -0.98
CA PRO A 114 0.92 -22.01 -0.04
C PRO A 114 1.27 -20.54 0.18
N PHE A 115 2.55 -20.21 0.31
CA PHE A 115 2.99 -18.82 0.47
C PHE A 115 2.61 -17.99 -0.75
N LEU A 116 2.89 -18.50 -1.95
CA LEU A 116 2.59 -17.79 -3.20
C LEU A 116 1.09 -17.62 -3.44
N ALA A 117 0.26 -18.57 -3.01
CA ALA A 117 -1.19 -18.44 -3.07
C ALA A 117 -1.69 -17.30 -2.18
N VAL A 118 -1.23 -17.24 -0.92
CA VAL A 118 -1.60 -16.15 0.01
C VAL A 118 -1.03 -14.81 -0.45
N LEU A 119 0.19 -14.80 -0.98
CA LEU A 119 0.82 -13.62 -1.57
C LEU A 119 0.01 -13.09 -2.76
N ALA A 120 -0.48 -13.97 -3.65
CA ALA A 120 -1.31 -13.56 -4.78
C ALA A 120 -2.61 -12.89 -4.31
N VAL A 121 -3.28 -13.44 -3.29
CA VAL A 121 -4.44 -12.80 -2.66
C VAL A 121 -4.06 -11.43 -2.08
N GLY A 122 -2.92 -11.33 -1.40
CA GLY A 122 -2.42 -10.06 -0.88
C GLY A 122 -2.17 -9.01 -1.97
N LEU A 123 -1.58 -9.39 -3.10
CA LEU A 123 -1.34 -8.47 -4.22
C LEU A 123 -2.64 -8.01 -4.90
N ILE A 124 -3.65 -8.88 -4.97
CA ILE A 124 -4.99 -8.50 -5.44
C ILE A 124 -5.60 -7.47 -4.48
N LEU A 125 -5.58 -7.73 -3.17
CA LEU A 125 -6.06 -6.78 -2.16
C LEU A 125 -5.29 -5.45 -2.23
N LEU A 126 -3.97 -5.48 -2.41
CA LEU A 126 -3.16 -4.28 -2.58
C LEU A 126 -3.56 -3.47 -3.82
N THR A 127 -3.93 -4.16 -4.91
CA THR A 127 -4.48 -3.52 -6.11
C THR A 127 -5.81 -2.83 -5.81
N VAL A 128 -6.70 -3.50 -5.07
CA VAL A 128 -7.99 -2.93 -4.67
C VAL A 128 -7.82 -1.71 -3.76
N VAL A 129 -6.93 -1.78 -2.76
CA VAL A 129 -6.62 -0.63 -1.88
C VAL A 129 -6.02 0.53 -2.67
N GLY A 130 -5.08 0.26 -3.58
CA GLY A 130 -4.52 1.29 -4.46
C GLY A 130 -5.59 1.91 -5.37
N GLY A 131 -6.51 1.10 -5.89
CA GLY A 131 -7.63 1.54 -6.70
C GLY A 131 -8.62 2.44 -5.93
N THR A 132 -9.03 2.04 -4.73
CA THR A 132 -9.91 2.89 -3.89
C THR A 132 -9.22 4.16 -3.45
N GLY A 133 -7.91 4.12 -3.15
CA GLY A 133 -7.14 5.34 -2.90
C GLY A 133 -7.09 6.28 -4.10
N GLY A 134 -6.96 5.72 -5.32
CA GLY A 134 -7.08 6.48 -6.56
C GLY A 134 -8.46 7.11 -6.73
N GLU A 135 -9.54 6.39 -6.44
CA GLU A 135 -10.91 6.90 -6.48
C GLU A 135 -11.16 8.05 -5.49
N LEU A 136 -10.56 7.99 -4.30
CA LEU A 136 -10.62 9.09 -3.34
C LEU A 136 -9.95 10.36 -3.90
N VAL A 137 -8.78 10.23 -4.52
CA VAL A 137 -8.04 11.39 -5.06
C VAL A 137 -8.67 11.92 -6.34
N TYR A 138 -8.94 11.04 -7.32
CA TYR A 138 -9.35 11.43 -8.66
C TYR A 138 -10.88 11.55 -8.83
N GLY A 139 -11.65 10.75 -8.08
CA GLY A 139 -13.12 10.80 -8.12
C GLY A 139 -13.70 11.79 -7.12
N HIS A 140 -13.17 11.81 -5.89
CA HIS A 140 -13.70 12.65 -4.80
C HIS A 140 -12.86 13.90 -4.51
N GLY A 141 -11.73 14.10 -5.20
CA GLY A 141 -10.89 15.28 -5.04
C GLY A 141 -10.14 15.36 -3.70
N ILE A 142 -10.01 14.24 -2.97
CA ILE A 142 -9.35 14.21 -1.67
C ILE A 142 -7.87 14.54 -1.84
N GLY A 143 -7.39 15.53 -1.07
CA GLY A 143 -5.99 15.98 -1.09
C GLY A 143 -5.57 16.75 -2.35
N VAL A 144 -6.49 17.07 -3.27
CA VAL A 144 -6.17 17.85 -4.48
C VAL A 144 -6.28 19.34 -4.20
N ARG A 145 -5.18 20.07 -4.39
CA ARG A 145 -5.13 21.54 -4.29
C ARG A 145 -4.80 22.12 -5.65
N GLY A 146 -5.83 22.39 -6.46
CA GLY A 146 -5.67 22.98 -7.77
C GLY A 146 -7.02 23.21 -8.45
N VAL A 147 -7.10 24.29 -9.22
CA VAL A 147 -8.17 24.57 -10.19
C VAL A 147 -8.17 23.41 -11.20
N ASN A 148 -9.20 22.58 -11.21
CA ASN A 148 -9.38 21.58 -12.25
C ASN A 148 -10.18 22.24 -13.36
N PRO A 149 -9.58 22.58 -14.51
CA PRO A 149 -10.29 23.30 -15.58
C PRO A 149 -11.55 22.55 -16.07
N LEU A 150 -11.63 21.24 -15.83
CA LEU A 150 -12.76 20.40 -16.18
C LEU A 150 -13.89 20.40 -15.14
N LEU A 151 -13.60 20.75 -13.87
CA LEU A 151 -14.62 20.90 -12.81
C LEU A 151 -15.07 22.36 -12.68
N ASP A 152 -14.16 23.31 -12.89
CA ASP A 152 -14.45 24.75 -12.81
C ASP A 152 -15.29 25.27 -13.99
N ALA A 153 -15.30 24.56 -15.12
CA ALA A 153 -16.18 24.86 -16.25
C ALA A 153 -17.67 24.50 -16.02
N THR A 154 -17.98 23.84 -14.90
CA THR A 154 -19.34 23.39 -14.56
C THR A 154 -19.96 24.09 -13.36
N GLN A 155 -19.26 25.07 -12.76
CA GLN A 155 -19.85 25.93 -11.74
C GLN A 155 -20.54 27.13 -12.43
N PRO A 156 -21.82 27.42 -12.13
CA PRO A 156 -22.58 28.51 -12.77
C PRO A 156 -22.08 29.90 -12.41
#